data_AF-A0A3C1VEF9-F1
#
_entry.id   AF-A0A3C1VEF9-F1
#
_cell.length_a   1.000
_cell.length_b   1.000
_cell.length_c   1.000
_cell.angle_alpha   90.00
_cell.angle_beta   90.00
_cell.angle_gamma   90.00
#
_symmetry.space_group_name_H-M   'P 1'
#
loop_
_entity.id
_entity.type
_entity.pdbx_description
1 polymer ?
#
loop_
_entity_poly.entity_id
_entity_poly.type
_entity_poly.pdbx_seq_one_letter_code
_entity_poly.pdbx_strand_id
1 'polypeptide(L)'
;MAKSNNQKPSNGSNLDFEAQLWAAADKMRGHMDASEYKHVALGLIFLKYISDAFEEKREQLLFGYADPKSEWFIKDEPDRSKAAENRDEYLAANVFWLPPEARWHTIKAKAKSPEIGKVIDDAMGAIERENPTLKGVLPRDYARPSLDKVRLGGLVDIISNIGFNESAAKSKDVLGRVYEYFLGKFASAEGKGGGEFYTPQCVVQLLVLMLEPYKGRVFDPCSGSGGMFVQSEKFVEEHGGRLGDIAVYGQESNYTTWKLARMNLAIRGIDANLGPRNADSFR
;
A
#
# COMPACT_ATOMS: atom_id res chain seq x y z
N MET A 1 -49.75 16.52 -3.95
CA MET A 1 -48.58 16.70 -4.83
C MET A 1 -47.32 16.68 -3.98
N ALA A 2 -46.71 15.50 -3.82
CA ALA A 2 -45.45 15.34 -3.08
C ALA A 2 -44.28 15.51 -4.05
N LYS A 3 -43.44 16.53 -3.84
CA LYS A 3 -42.21 16.73 -4.60
C LYS A 3 -41.15 15.74 -4.08
N SER A 4 -40.86 14.73 -4.89
CA SER A 4 -39.74 13.80 -4.70
C SER A 4 -38.42 14.57 -4.76
N ASN A 5 -37.69 14.60 -3.64
CA ASN A 5 -36.37 15.18 -3.54
C ASN A 5 -35.34 14.16 -4.06
N ASN A 6 -34.95 14.28 -5.32
CA ASN A 6 -34.01 13.37 -5.96
C ASN A 6 -32.57 13.86 -5.69
N GLN A 7 -32.00 13.50 -4.54
CA GLN A 7 -30.57 13.70 -4.29
C GLN A 7 -29.76 12.63 -5.02
N LYS A 8 -29.03 13.04 -6.06
CA LYS A 8 -28.00 12.21 -6.71
C LYS A 8 -26.88 11.92 -5.69
N PRO A 9 -26.35 10.70 -5.63
CA PRO A 9 -25.21 10.39 -4.76
C PRO A 9 -23.95 11.09 -5.28
N SER A 10 -23.25 11.80 -4.39
CA SER A 10 -22.03 12.55 -4.69
C SER A 10 -20.81 11.62 -4.73
N ASN A 11 -20.54 11.01 -5.89
CA ASN A 11 -19.28 10.27 -6.12
C ASN A 11 -18.10 11.19 -6.53
N GLY A 12 -18.28 12.52 -6.50
CA GLY A 12 -17.29 13.50 -6.98
C GLY A 12 -16.21 13.93 -6.00
N SER A 13 -16.35 13.68 -4.68
CA SER A 13 -15.39 14.19 -3.68
C SER A 13 -14.08 13.41 -3.61
N ASN A 14 -14.09 12.13 -3.97
CA ASN A 14 -12.93 11.25 -3.81
C ASN A 14 -11.89 11.48 -4.92
N LEU A 15 -12.32 11.46 -6.19
CA LEU A 15 -11.46 11.70 -7.36
C LEU A 15 -10.69 13.02 -7.29
N ASP A 16 -11.31 14.05 -6.71
CA ASP A 16 -10.67 15.34 -6.51
C ASP A 16 -9.53 15.28 -5.49
N PHE A 17 -9.63 14.43 -4.46
CA PHE A 17 -8.56 14.24 -3.47
C PHE A 17 -7.35 13.53 -4.07
N GLU A 18 -7.54 12.41 -4.77
CA GLU A 18 -6.41 11.70 -5.38
C GLU A 18 -5.72 12.55 -6.45
N ALA A 19 -6.49 13.34 -7.23
CA ALA A 19 -5.97 14.28 -8.20
C ALA A 19 -5.18 15.43 -7.55
N GLN A 20 -5.66 15.98 -6.43
CA GLN A 20 -4.95 17.02 -5.68
C GLN A 20 -3.64 16.49 -5.11
N LEU A 21 -3.66 15.28 -4.52
CA LEU A 21 -2.47 14.64 -3.99
C LEU A 21 -1.45 14.34 -5.09
N TRP A 22 -1.91 13.84 -6.24
CA TRP A 22 -1.06 13.66 -7.42
C TRP A 22 -0.44 14.99 -7.88
N ALA A 23 -1.22 16.06 -7.98
CA ALA A 23 -0.72 17.36 -8.39
C ALA A 23 0.29 17.94 -7.39
N ALA A 24 0.11 17.69 -6.08
CA ALA A 24 1.08 18.07 -5.07
C ALA A 24 2.37 17.24 -5.17
N ALA A 25 2.25 15.93 -5.35
CA ALA A 25 3.39 15.03 -5.50
C ALA A 25 4.17 15.32 -6.80
N ASP A 26 3.51 15.55 -7.92
CA ASP A 26 4.16 15.84 -9.21
C ASP A 26 5.00 17.13 -9.16
N LYS A 27 4.63 18.11 -8.32
CA LYS A 27 5.50 19.29 -8.06
C LYS A 27 6.83 18.90 -7.39
N MET A 28 6.85 17.82 -6.61
CA MET A 28 8.04 17.28 -5.97
C MET A 28 8.87 16.38 -6.90
N ARG A 29 8.36 16.02 -8.08
CA ARG A 29 9.10 15.22 -9.07
C ARG A 29 10.34 15.95 -9.60
N GLY A 30 10.27 17.26 -9.74
CA GLY A 30 11.39 18.06 -10.25
C GLY A 30 11.74 17.70 -11.69
N HIS A 31 13.03 17.39 -11.93
CA HIS A 31 13.55 17.03 -13.26
C HIS A 31 13.55 15.51 -13.51
N MET A 32 13.01 14.71 -12.61
CA MET A 32 13.03 13.25 -12.76
C MET A 32 11.99 12.77 -13.77
N ASP A 33 12.37 11.77 -14.56
CA ASP A 33 11.43 11.08 -15.43
C ASP A 33 10.39 10.30 -14.62
N ALA A 34 9.18 10.16 -15.18
CA ALA A 34 8.07 9.47 -14.53
C ALA A 34 8.44 8.04 -14.12
N SER A 35 9.30 7.37 -14.90
CA SER A 35 9.76 6.01 -14.64
C SER A 35 10.67 5.85 -13.45
N GLU A 36 11.44 6.88 -13.10
CA GLU A 36 12.24 6.89 -11.87
C GLU A 36 11.41 7.36 -10.69
N TYR A 37 10.60 8.39 -10.90
CA TYR A 37 9.80 9.00 -9.86
C TYR A 37 8.72 8.05 -9.30
N LYS A 38 8.17 7.15 -10.13
CA LYS A 38 7.19 6.16 -9.70
C LYS A 38 7.67 5.31 -8.53
N HIS A 39 8.94 4.91 -8.53
CA HIS A 39 9.52 4.08 -7.48
C HIS A 39 9.64 4.83 -6.16
N VAL A 40 10.01 6.10 -6.23
CA VAL A 40 10.14 6.97 -5.06
C VAL A 40 8.76 7.18 -4.44
N ALA A 41 7.79 7.64 -5.23
CA ALA A 41 6.45 7.97 -4.74
C ALA A 41 5.68 6.74 -4.25
N LEU A 42 5.59 5.66 -5.05
CA LEU A 42 4.86 4.45 -4.65
C LEU A 42 5.51 3.76 -3.46
N GLY A 43 6.84 3.74 -3.36
CA GLY A 43 7.53 3.20 -2.19
C GLY A 43 7.21 3.98 -0.91
N LEU A 44 7.13 5.32 -0.97
CA LEU A 44 6.76 6.11 0.21
C LEU A 44 5.29 5.95 0.61
N ILE A 45 4.39 5.85 -0.37
CA ILE A 45 2.96 5.56 -0.10
C ILE A 45 2.84 4.19 0.57
N PHE A 46 3.56 3.18 0.07
CA PHE A 46 3.62 1.86 0.69
C PHE A 46 4.14 1.93 2.13
N LEU A 47 5.24 2.64 2.37
CA LEU A 47 5.83 2.82 3.70
C LEU A 47 4.87 3.50 4.69
N LYS A 48 4.14 4.52 4.22
CA LYS A 48 3.08 5.17 5.01
C LYS A 48 1.99 4.18 5.38
N TYR A 49 1.50 3.40 4.40
CA TYR A 49 0.46 2.41 4.61
C TYR A 49 0.83 1.38 5.67
N ILE A 50 2.00 0.74 5.54
CA ILE A 50 2.42 -0.28 6.51
C ILE A 50 2.66 0.33 7.90
N SER A 51 3.11 1.59 7.96
CA SER A 51 3.28 2.31 9.23
C SER A 51 1.95 2.60 9.92
N ASP A 52 0.95 3.04 9.18
CA ASP A 52 -0.39 3.29 9.72
C ASP A 52 -1.05 1.99 10.17
N ALA A 53 -0.92 0.92 9.37
CA ALA A 53 -1.46 -0.38 9.72
C ALA A 53 -0.83 -0.95 11.00
N PHE A 54 0.48 -0.75 11.17
CA PHE A 54 1.21 -1.13 12.37
C PHE A 54 0.76 -0.32 13.59
N GLU A 55 0.71 1.01 13.48
CA GLU A 55 0.34 1.87 14.61
C GLU A 55 -1.12 1.63 15.04
N GLU A 56 -2.04 1.44 14.09
CA GLU A 56 -3.42 1.08 14.40
C GLU A 56 -3.50 -0.21 15.21
N LYS A 57 -2.80 -1.26 14.77
CA LYS A 57 -2.78 -2.54 15.50
C LYS A 57 -2.15 -2.37 16.88
N ARG A 58 -1.09 -1.56 16.98
CA ARG A 58 -0.44 -1.24 18.25
C ARG A 58 -1.37 -0.50 19.20
N GLU A 59 -2.13 0.49 18.73
CA GLU A 59 -3.15 1.20 19.51
C GLU A 59 -4.26 0.26 19.98
N GLN A 60 -4.73 -0.64 19.13
CA GLN A 60 -5.73 -1.66 19.50
C GLN A 60 -5.21 -2.58 20.61
N LEU A 61 -3.96 -3.05 20.51
CA LEU A 61 -3.33 -3.88 21.54
C LEU A 61 -3.20 -3.12 22.86
N LEU A 62 -2.71 -1.87 22.80
CA LEU A 62 -2.58 -1.02 23.99
C LEU A 62 -3.92 -0.75 24.67
N PHE A 63 -4.97 -0.50 23.89
CA PHE A 63 -6.33 -0.33 24.40
C PHE A 63 -6.84 -1.61 25.06
N GLY A 64 -6.64 -2.77 24.41
CA GLY A 64 -7.03 -4.08 24.95
C GLY A 64 -6.29 -4.45 26.23
N TYR A 65 -5.00 -4.13 26.34
CA TYR A 65 -4.21 -4.35 27.55
C TYR A 65 -4.51 -3.34 28.66
N ALA A 66 -5.11 -2.18 28.32
CA ALA A 66 -5.51 -1.17 29.27
C ALA A 66 -6.86 -1.45 29.94
N ASP A 67 -7.71 -2.31 29.37
CA ASP A 67 -9.03 -2.60 29.90
C ASP A 67 -8.95 -3.56 31.11
N PRO A 68 -9.35 -3.14 32.33
CA PRO A 68 -9.34 -4.02 33.51
C PRO A 68 -10.22 -5.26 33.40
N LYS A 69 -11.12 -5.32 32.42
CA LYS A 69 -11.99 -6.48 32.15
C LYS A 69 -11.39 -7.46 31.14
N SER A 70 -10.29 -7.09 30.48
CA SER A 70 -9.59 -7.95 29.52
C SER A 70 -8.83 -9.05 30.26
N GLU A 71 -8.85 -10.27 29.70
CA GLU A 71 -8.01 -11.38 30.19
C GLU A 71 -6.51 -11.06 30.09
N TRP A 72 -6.15 -10.10 29.23
CA TRP A 72 -4.79 -9.66 28.97
C TRP A 72 -4.46 -8.30 29.61
N PHE A 73 -5.20 -7.90 30.65
CA PHE A 73 -4.99 -6.62 31.33
C PHE A 73 -3.58 -6.52 31.94
N ILE A 74 -2.89 -5.43 31.63
CA ILE A 74 -1.59 -5.09 32.20
C ILE A 74 -1.71 -3.70 32.84
N LYS A 75 -1.51 -3.64 34.16
CA LYS A 75 -1.68 -2.41 34.93
C LYS A 75 -0.64 -1.34 34.58
N ASP A 76 0.62 -1.76 34.46
CA ASP A 76 1.75 -0.85 34.28
C ASP A 76 1.93 -0.48 32.80
N GLU A 77 2.04 0.82 32.52
CA GLU A 77 2.17 1.36 31.15
C GLU A 77 3.46 0.91 30.41
N PRO A 78 4.63 0.81 31.06
CA PRO A 78 5.84 0.28 30.42
C PRO A 78 5.68 -1.18 29.99
N ASP A 79 5.02 -2.00 30.80
CA ASP A 79 4.79 -3.41 30.50
C ASP A 79 3.76 -3.58 29.38
N ARG A 80 2.73 -2.73 29.34
CA ARG A 80 1.80 -2.65 28.19
C ARG A 80 2.53 -2.34 26.89
N SER A 81 3.38 -1.32 26.90
CA SER A 81 4.18 -0.94 25.74
C SER A 81 5.08 -2.09 25.30
N LYS A 82 5.71 -2.82 26.23
CA LYS A 82 6.53 -3.98 25.91
C LYS A 82 5.71 -5.15 25.34
N ALA A 83 4.54 -5.43 25.88
CA ALA A 83 3.64 -6.48 25.39
C ALA A 83 3.11 -6.15 23.98
N ALA A 84 2.88 -4.87 23.69
CA ALA A 84 2.46 -4.41 22.36
C ALA A 84 3.57 -4.55 21.31
N GLU A 85 4.81 -4.86 21.69
CA GLU A 85 5.93 -5.13 20.78
C GLU A 85 6.10 -6.64 20.49
N ASN A 86 5.07 -7.45 20.76
CA ASN A 86 5.04 -8.87 20.38
C ASN A 86 4.72 -9.05 18.89
N ARG A 87 5.62 -9.70 18.14
CA ARG A 87 5.52 -9.90 16.68
C ARG A 87 4.31 -10.74 16.27
N ASP A 88 3.98 -11.75 17.07
CA ASP A 88 2.94 -12.73 16.72
C ASP A 88 1.55 -12.09 16.61
N GLU A 89 1.29 -11.06 17.41
CA GLU A 89 0.03 -10.29 17.39
C GLU A 89 -0.20 -9.57 16.05
N TYR A 90 0.88 -9.10 15.42
CA TYR A 90 0.82 -8.43 14.12
C TYR A 90 0.67 -9.44 13.00
N LEU A 91 1.43 -10.55 13.06
CA LEU A 91 1.34 -11.63 12.08
C LEU A 91 -0.07 -12.23 12.04
N ALA A 92 -0.68 -12.47 13.19
CA ALA A 92 -2.05 -13.00 13.28
C ALA A 92 -3.10 -12.06 12.67
N ALA A 93 -2.82 -10.76 12.58
CA ALA A 93 -3.67 -9.76 11.96
C ALA A 93 -3.28 -9.43 10.52
N ASN A 94 -2.34 -10.17 9.90
CA ASN A 94 -1.76 -9.87 8.59
C ASN A 94 -1.15 -8.46 8.50
N VAL A 95 -0.60 -7.96 9.61
CA VAL A 95 0.11 -6.68 9.68
C VAL A 95 1.61 -6.92 9.71
N PHE A 96 2.35 -6.21 8.85
CA PHE A 96 3.81 -6.30 8.83
C PHE A 96 4.40 -5.74 10.13
N TRP A 97 5.44 -6.40 10.64
CA TRP A 97 6.17 -5.91 11.80
C TRP A 97 7.08 -4.75 11.40
N LEU A 98 7.00 -3.63 12.13
CA LEU A 98 7.85 -2.46 11.89
C LEU A 98 8.73 -2.14 13.10
N PRO A 99 10.07 -2.16 12.93
CA PRO A 99 10.96 -1.70 13.98
C PRO A 99 10.85 -0.17 14.18
N PRO A 100 11.19 0.37 15.37
CA PRO A 100 10.99 1.78 15.70
C PRO A 100 11.61 2.78 14.71
N GLU A 101 12.76 2.45 14.14
CA GLU A 101 13.44 3.27 13.13
C GLU A 101 12.70 3.36 11.80
N ALA A 102 11.84 2.37 11.49
CA ALA A 102 11.09 2.31 10.24
C ALA A 102 9.67 2.89 10.33
N ARG A 103 9.24 3.31 11.53
CA ARG A 103 7.91 3.90 11.74
C ARG A 103 7.84 5.29 11.11
N TRP A 104 6.70 5.60 10.49
CA TRP A 104 6.51 6.86 9.77
C TRP A 104 6.80 8.12 10.58
N HIS A 105 6.46 8.15 11.88
CA HIS A 105 6.72 9.31 12.73
C HIS A 105 8.23 9.63 12.83
N THR A 106 9.09 8.61 12.91
CA THR A 106 10.55 8.73 12.94
C THR A 106 11.08 9.33 11.64
N ILE A 107 10.54 8.87 10.51
CA ILE A 107 10.92 9.33 9.17
C ILE A 107 10.46 10.78 8.96
N LYS A 108 9.21 11.08 9.30
CA LYS A 108 8.63 12.43 9.23
C LYS A 108 9.41 13.44 10.08
N ALA A 109 9.82 13.06 11.29
CA ALA A 109 10.65 13.92 12.14
C ALA A 109 11.99 14.30 11.49
N LYS A 110 12.51 13.44 10.62
CA LYS A 110 13.75 13.67 9.85
C LYS A 110 13.51 14.16 8.42
N ALA A 111 12.28 14.48 8.03
CA ALA A 111 11.94 14.84 6.64
C ALA A 111 12.74 16.05 6.11
N LYS A 112 13.08 17.00 6.98
CA LYS A 112 13.86 18.20 6.62
C LYS A 112 15.38 18.01 6.73
N SER A 113 15.83 16.82 7.13
CA SER A 113 17.25 16.50 7.25
C SER A 113 17.86 16.24 5.87
N PRO A 114 19.12 16.67 5.61
CA PRO A 114 19.83 16.28 4.39
C PRO A 114 20.03 14.75 4.28
N GLU A 115 19.94 14.03 5.40
CA GLU A 115 20.10 12.57 5.45
C GLU A 115 18.80 11.78 5.25
N ILE A 116 17.67 12.44 4.93
CA ILE A 116 16.36 11.78 4.81
C ILE A 116 16.38 10.57 3.86
N GLY A 117 17.17 10.63 2.77
CA GLY A 117 17.31 9.50 1.84
C GLY A 117 17.88 8.25 2.52
N LYS A 118 18.92 8.42 3.34
CA LYS A 118 19.53 7.32 4.10
C LYS A 118 18.56 6.78 5.15
N VAL A 119 17.83 7.65 5.83
CA VAL A 119 16.81 7.26 6.82
C VAL A 119 15.75 6.36 6.19
N ILE A 120 15.28 6.70 4.99
CA ILE A 120 14.29 5.89 4.27
C ILE A 120 14.90 4.56 3.81
N ASP A 121 16.12 4.57 3.27
CA ASP A 121 16.79 3.33 2.83
C ASP A 121 17.03 2.36 4.01
N ASP A 122 17.47 2.89 5.15
CA ASP A 122 17.68 2.12 6.38
C ASP A 122 16.35 1.56 6.91
N ALA A 123 15.27 2.35 6.88
CA ALA A 123 13.93 1.93 7.27
C ALA A 123 13.40 0.78 6.37
N MET A 124 13.48 0.95 5.06
CA MET A 124 13.07 -0.08 4.09
C MET A 124 13.88 -1.37 4.29
N GLY A 125 15.20 -1.25 4.47
CA GLY A 125 16.07 -2.39 4.76
C GLY A 125 15.75 -3.10 6.08
N ALA A 126 15.33 -2.36 7.11
CA ALA A 126 14.90 -2.93 8.38
C ALA A 126 13.57 -3.69 8.24
N ILE A 127 12.61 -3.14 7.48
CA ILE A 127 11.34 -3.81 7.18
C ILE A 127 11.57 -5.12 6.42
N GLU A 128 12.41 -5.14 5.39
CA GLU A 128 12.70 -6.36 4.63
C GLU A 128 13.36 -7.45 5.49
N ARG A 129 14.16 -7.05 6.49
CA ARG A 129 14.85 -7.98 7.39
C ARG A 129 13.85 -8.69 8.32
N GLU A 130 12.87 -7.94 8.80
CA GLU A 130 11.87 -8.45 9.74
C GLU A 130 10.71 -9.17 9.05
N ASN A 131 10.46 -8.88 7.77
CA ASN A 131 9.33 -9.42 7.00
C ASN A 131 9.85 -10.18 5.76
N PRO A 132 10.03 -11.51 5.85
CA PRO A 132 10.55 -12.33 4.74
C PRO A 132 9.75 -12.21 3.44
N THR A 133 8.45 -11.98 3.55
CA THR A 133 7.51 -11.75 2.44
C THR A 133 7.73 -10.45 1.69
N LEU A 134 8.55 -9.53 2.20
CA LEU A 134 8.92 -8.27 1.54
C LEU A 134 10.37 -8.24 1.06
N LYS A 135 11.13 -9.33 1.25
CA LYS A 135 12.55 -9.38 0.88
C LYS A 135 12.77 -9.08 -0.62
N GLY A 136 13.55 -8.03 -0.90
CA GLY A 136 13.88 -7.58 -2.25
C GLY A 136 12.75 -6.86 -2.99
N VAL A 137 11.66 -6.52 -2.29
CA VAL A 137 10.49 -5.84 -2.87
C VAL A 137 10.63 -4.33 -2.76
N LEU A 138 11.17 -3.83 -1.66
CA LEU A 138 11.13 -2.41 -1.33
C LEU A 138 12.26 -1.64 -2.04
N PRO A 139 11.98 -0.45 -2.57
CA PRO A 139 13.02 0.41 -3.13
C PRO A 139 13.96 0.90 -2.02
N ARG A 140 15.28 0.90 -2.29
CA ARG A 140 16.35 1.28 -1.35
C ARG A 140 17.39 2.21 -1.98
N ASP A 141 16.93 3.10 -2.85
CA ASP A 141 17.80 4.02 -3.61
C ASP A 141 17.41 5.49 -3.38
N TYR A 142 17.00 5.83 -2.15
CA TYR A 142 16.60 7.18 -1.78
C TYR A 142 17.80 8.07 -1.39
N ALA A 143 18.93 7.49 -0.98
CA ALA A 143 20.14 8.22 -0.63
C ALA A 143 20.92 8.74 -1.86
N ARG A 144 20.61 8.31 -3.08
CA ARG A 144 21.39 8.66 -4.28
C ARG A 144 21.57 10.19 -4.47
N PRO A 145 22.72 10.65 -5.02
CA PRO A 145 22.99 12.07 -5.21
C PRO A 145 22.02 12.78 -6.16
N SER A 146 21.48 12.07 -7.14
CA SER A 146 20.55 12.63 -8.13
C SER A 146 19.17 12.97 -7.56
N LEU A 147 18.84 12.48 -6.36
CA LEU A 147 17.56 12.74 -5.72
C LEU A 147 17.66 13.94 -4.76
N ASP A 148 16.97 15.02 -5.11
CA ASP A 148 16.87 16.25 -4.32
C ASP A 148 16.20 15.96 -2.96
N LYS A 149 16.97 16.18 -1.88
CA LYS A 149 16.55 15.89 -0.51
C LYS A 149 15.47 16.82 0.00
N VAL A 150 15.43 18.07 -0.49
CA VAL A 150 14.39 19.04 -0.12
C VAL A 150 13.04 18.61 -0.70
N ARG A 151 13.03 18.21 -1.97
CA ARG A 151 11.83 17.69 -2.63
C ARG A 151 11.38 16.36 -2.03
N LEU A 152 12.32 15.48 -1.68
CA LEU A 152 12.01 14.23 -0.98
C LEU A 152 11.35 14.48 0.39
N GLY A 153 11.87 15.42 1.17
CA GLY A 153 11.24 15.86 2.43
C GLY A 153 9.83 16.41 2.22
N GLY A 154 9.65 17.27 1.20
CA GLY A 154 8.34 17.80 0.83
C GLY A 154 7.34 16.71 0.42
N LEU A 155 7.80 15.66 -0.28
CA LEU A 155 6.97 14.51 -0.63
C LEU A 155 6.54 13.72 0.62
N VAL A 156 7.43 13.53 1.59
CA VAL A 156 7.10 12.92 2.89
C VAL A 156 6.04 13.75 3.62
N ASP A 157 6.14 15.07 3.60
CA ASP A 157 5.14 15.96 4.22
C ASP A 157 3.77 15.87 3.53
N ILE A 158 3.74 15.81 2.20
CA ILE A 158 2.49 15.63 1.43
C ILE A 158 1.83 14.29 1.76
N ILE A 159 2.60 13.20 1.75
CA ILE A 159 2.10 11.85 2.05
C ILE A 159 1.65 11.74 3.51
N SER A 160 2.29 12.47 4.43
CA SER A 160 1.92 12.49 5.84
C SER A 160 0.52 13.03 6.11
N ASN A 161 -0.05 13.83 5.20
CA ASN A 161 -1.37 14.42 5.37
C ASN A 161 -2.49 13.51 4.82
N ILE A 162 -2.15 12.39 4.19
CA ILE A 162 -3.14 11.41 3.73
C ILE A 162 -3.79 10.75 4.94
N GLY A 163 -5.13 10.71 4.96
CA GLY A 163 -5.90 10.00 5.99
C GLY A 163 -5.98 10.69 7.35
N PHE A 164 -5.58 11.96 7.46
CA PHE A 164 -5.49 12.69 8.75
C PHE A 164 -6.84 12.90 9.47
N ASN A 165 -7.98 12.73 8.78
CA ASN A 165 -9.32 13.02 9.29
C ASN A 165 -10.28 11.81 9.29
N GLU A 166 -9.79 10.61 9.01
CA GLU A 166 -10.64 9.43 8.87
C GLU A 166 -10.31 8.35 9.91
N SER A 167 -11.31 7.53 10.24
CA SER A 167 -11.08 6.32 11.05
C SER A 167 -10.06 5.41 10.37
N ALA A 168 -9.20 4.74 11.14
CA ALA A 168 -8.08 3.98 10.62
C ALA A 168 -8.43 2.96 9.51
N ALA A 169 -9.56 2.25 9.62
CA ALA A 169 -10.06 1.35 8.58
C ALA A 169 -10.36 2.07 7.24
N LYS A 170 -10.89 3.29 7.29
CA LYS A 170 -11.13 4.11 6.08
C LYS A 170 -9.83 4.70 5.53
N SER A 171 -8.89 5.06 6.40
CA SER A 171 -7.57 5.55 5.99
C SER A 171 -6.76 4.50 5.22
N LYS A 172 -6.88 3.22 5.56
CA LYS A 172 -6.30 2.10 4.79
C LYS A 172 -6.87 1.99 3.38
N ASP A 173 -8.19 2.08 3.24
CA ASP A 173 -8.85 2.09 1.93
C ASP A 173 -8.43 3.32 1.10
N VAL A 174 -8.38 4.51 1.72
CA VAL A 174 -7.91 5.74 1.06
C VAL A 174 -6.48 5.58 0.51
N LEU A 175 -5.55 5.05 1.30
CA LEU A 175 -4.17 4.84 0.85
C LEU A 175 -4.08 3.79 -0.27
N GLY A 176 -4.87 2.72 -0.21
CA GLY A 176 -4.98 1.74 -1.29
C GLY A 176 -5.48 2.36 -2.59
N ARG A 177 -6.52 3.20 -2.53
CA ARG A 177 -7.06 3.94 -3.68
C ARG A 177 -6.05 4.95 -4.23
N VAL A 178 -5.35 5.69 -3.37
CA VAL A 178 -4.27 6.59 -3.76
C VAL A 178 -3.14 5.83 -4.47
N TYR A 179 -2.73 4.67 -3.95
CA TYR A 179 -1.70 3.85 -4.57
C TYR A 179 -2.10 3.41 -5.98
N GLU A 180 -3.33 2.90 -6.14
CA GLU A 180 -3.89 2.49 -7.44
C GLU A 180 -3.97 3.67 -8.42
N TYR A 181 -4.41 4.84 -7.94
CA TYR A 181 -4.47 6.06 -8.75
C TYR A 181 -3.09 6.48 -9.25
N PHE A 182 -2.09 6.53 -8.36
CA PHE A 182 -0.71 6.88 -8.71
C PHE A 182 -0.13 5.88 -9.72
N LEU A 183 -0.35 4.58 -9.50
CA LEU A 183 0.07 3.53 -10.41
C LEU A 183 -0.52 3.73 -11.83
N GLY A 184 -1.82 4.01 -11.93
CA GLY A 184 -2.48 4.30 -13.21
C GLY A 184 -1.98 5.58 -13.88
N LYS A 185 -1.70 6.64 -13.11
CA LYS A 185 -1.11 7.89 -13.62
C LYS A 185 0.30 7.69 -14.14
N PHE A 186 1.14 6.94 -13.43
CA PHE A 186 2.49 6.60 -13.88
C PHE A 186 2.46 5.75 -15.15
N ALA A 187 1.58 4.76 -15.23
CA ALA A 187 1.42 3.96 -16.45
C ALA A 187 1.00 4.83 -17.66
N SER A 188 0.07 5.77 -17.44
CA SER A 188 -0.36 6.71 -18.49
C SER A 188 0.77 7.65 -18.93
N ALA A 189 1.59 8.14 -17.98
CA ALA A 189 2.68 9.08 -18.25
C ALA A 189 3.89 8.42 -18.93
N GLU A 190 4.13 7.12 -18.73
CA GLU A 190 5.22 6.39 -19.38
C GLU A 190 4.98 6.13 -20.87
N GLY A 191 3.77 6.42 -21.40
CA GLY A 191 3.47 6.31 -22.83
C GLY A 191 3.57 4.90 -23.41
N LYS A 192 3.78 3.89 -22.57
CA LYS A 192 3.79 2.47 -22.97
C LYS A 192 2.35 1.99 -23.04
N GLY A 193 1.71 2.16 -24.21
CA GLY A 193 0.34 1.72 -24.49
C GLY A 193 0.10 0.20 -24.49
N GLY A 194 0.95 -0.59 -23.82
CA GLY A 194 0.82 -2.03 -23.73
C GLY A 194 0.18 -2.45 -22.41
N GLY A 195 -0.78 -3.38 -22.48
CA GLY A 195 -1.43 -4.00 -21.31
C GLY A 195 -0.50 -4.75 -20.34
N GLU A 196 0.81 -4.74 -20.59
CA GLU A 196 1.85 -5.37 -19.77
C GLU A 196 2.07 -4.67 -18.41
N PHE A 197 1.79 -3.37 -18.28
CA PHE A 197 2.11 -2.62 -17.05
C PHE A 197 0.89 -2.33 -16.17
N TYR A 198 -0.21 -1.91 -16.80
CA TYR A 198 -1.43 -1.51 -16.12
C TYR A 198 -2.64 -1.68 -17.04
N THR A 199 -3.61 -2.47 -16.61
CA THR A 199 -4.89 -2.59 -17.29
C THR A 199 -5.88 -1.62 -16.63
N PRO A 200 -6.57 -0.74 -17.39
CA PRO A 200 -7.54 0.19 -16.82
C PRO A 200 -8.60 -0.52 -15.97
N GLN A 201 -8.95 0.08 -14.83
CA GLN A 201 -9.86 -0.51 -13.86
C GLN A 201 -11.20 -0.97 -14.45
N CYS A 202 -11.76 -0.21 -15.40
CA CYS A 202 -13.02 -0.57 -16.05
C CYS A 202 -12.94 -1.89 -16.84
N VAL A 203 -11.80 -2.18 -17.47
CA VAL A 203 -11.58 -3.42 -18.22
C VAL A 203 -11.40 -4.58 -17.26
N VAL A 204 -10.58 -4.38 -16.21
CA VAL A 204 -10.37 -5.39 -15.16
C VAL A 204 -11.69 -5.75 -14.47
N GLN A 205 -12.48 -4.74 -14.09
CA GLN A 205 -13.77 -4.94 -13.44
C GLN A 205 -14.74 -5.70 -14.34
N LEU A 206 -14.81 -5.36 -15.62
CA LEU A 206 -15.62 -6.10 -16.58
C LEU A 206 -15.21 -7.58 -16.65
N LEU A 207 -13.91 -7.86 -16.78
CA LEU A 207 -13.41 -9.24 -16.87
C LEU A 207 -13.71 -10.05 -15.61
N VAL A 208 -13.49 -9.47 -14.43
CA VAL A 208 -13.78 -10.15 -13.15
C VAL A 208 -15.28 -10.41 -12.99
N LEU A 209 -16.13 -9.44 -13.34
CA LEU A 209 -17.59 -9.62 -13.29
C LEU A 209 -18.10 -10.69 -14.26
N MET A 210 -17.41 -10.90 -15.39
CA MET A 210 -17.75 -11.97 -16.33
C MET A 210 -17.26 -13.35 -15.86
N LEU A 211 -16.15 -13.41 -15.13
CA LEU A 211 -15.55 -14.67 -14.64
C LEU A 211 -16.18 -15.16 -13.33
N GLU A 212 -16.71 -14.24 -12.52
CA GLU A 212 -17.33 -14.49 -11.22
C GLU A 212 -16.49 -15.38 -10.28
N PRO A 213 -15.26 -14.97 -9.90
CA PRO A 213 -14.34 -15.80 -9.12
C PRO A 213 -14.74 -15.85 -7.64
N TYR A 214 -15.81 -16.57 -7.29
CA TYR A 214 -16.30 -16.67 -5.91
C TYR A 214 -15.34 -17.43 -4.98
N LYS A 215 -14.74 -18.53 -5.45
CA LYS A 215 -13.86 -19.41 -4.67
C LYS A 215 -12.86 -20.13 -5.57
N GLY A 216 -11.75 -20.57 -4.99
CA GLY A 216 -10.80 -21.47 -5.66
C GLY A 216 -9.51 -20.77 -6.04
N ARG A 217 -8.92 -21.13 -7.19
CA ARG A 217 -7.60 -20.62 -7.60
C ARG A 217 -7.77 -19.62 -8.73
N VAL A 218 -7.29 -18.40 -8.52
CA VAL A 218 -7.23 -17.35 -9.55
C VAL A 218 -5.79 -17.25 -10.03
N PHE A 219 -5.59 -17.37 -11.34
CA PHE A 219 -4.26 -17.36 -11.94
C PHE A 219 -4.17 -16.33 -13.06
N ASP A 220 -3.17 -15.45 -12.98
CA ASP A 220 -2.81 -14.52 -14.06
C ASP A 220 -1.33 -14.74 -14.47
N PRO A 221 -1.07 -15.32 -15.65
CA PRO A 221 0.29 -15.60 -16.12
C PRO A 221 1.06 -14.34 -16.53
N CYS A 222 0.41 -13.18 -16.68
CA CYS A 222 1.03 -11.91 -17.03
C CYS A 222 0.46 -10.81 -16.14
N SER A 223 0.59 -11.01 -14.84
CA SER A 223 -0.14 -10.29 -13.80
C SER A 223 0.11 -8.78 -13.75
N GLY A 224 1.16 -8.28 -14.41
CA GLY A 224 1.50 -6.86 -14.41
C GLY A 224 1.65 -6.37 -12.98
N SER A 225 0.95 -5.29 -12.63
CA SER A 225 0.93 -4.71 -11.27
C SER A 225 -0.10 -5.35 -10.32
N GLY A 226 -0.71 -6.48 -10.69
CA GLY A 226 -1.63 -7.25 -9.85
C GLY A 226 -3.07 -6.72 -9.79
N GLY A 227 -3.46 -5.81 -10.69
CA GLY A 227 -4.80 -5.20 -10.69
C GLY A 227 -5.95 -6.20 -10.81
N MET A 228 -5.76 -7.30 -11.54
CA MET A 228 -6.77 -8.36 -11.69
C MET A 228 -7.09 -9.03 -10.35
N PHE A 229 -6.07 -9.31 -9.54
CA PHE A 229 -6.24 -9.95 -8.24
C PHE A 229 -6.94 -9.03 -7.24
N VAL A 230 -6.55 -7.75 -7.24
CA VAL A 230 -7.21 -6.72 -6.42
C VAL A 230 -8.70 -6.68 -6.71
N GLN A 231 -9.08 -6.67 -7.98
CA GLN A 231 -10.48 -6.60 -8.36
C GLN A 231 -11.21 -7.92 -8.11
N SER A 232 -10.52 -9.06 -8.20
CA SER A 232 -11.08 -10.37 -7.87
C SER A 232 -11.44 -10.46 -6.38
N GLU A 233 -10.57 -9.99 -5.49
CA GLU A 233 -10.87 -9.94 -4.04
C GLU A 233 -12.01 -8.97 -3.75
N LYS A 234 -12.01 -7.77 -4.35
CA LYS A 234 -13.13 -6.82 -4.23
C LYS A 234 -14.46 -7.46 -4.67
N PHE A 235 -14.46 -8.21 -5.76
CA PHE A 235 -15.65 -8.94 -6.21
C PHE A 235 -16.14 -9.94 -5.16
N VAL A 236 -15.24 -10.73 -4.58
CA VAL A 236 -15.59 -11.70 -3.53
C VAL A 236 -16.20 -11.00 -2.31
N GLU A 237 -15.59 -9.92 -1.85
CA GLU A 237 -16.10 -9.11 -0.72
C GLU A 237 -17.49 -8.53 -1.01
N GLU A 238 -17.69 -7.93 -2.19
CA GLU A 238 -18.97 -7.33 -2.61
C GLU A 238 -20.11 -8.35 -2.72
N HIS A 239 -19.78 -9.63 -2.94
CA HIS A 239 -20.74 -10.73 -3.05
C HIS A 239 -20.84 -11.58 -1.77
N GLY A 240 -20.33 -11.07 -0.63
CA GLY A 240 -20.49 -11.69 0.69
C GLY A 240 -19.52 -12.83 0.99
N GLY A 241 -18.47 -12.99 0.18
CA GLY A 241 -17.33 -13.84 0.50
C GLY A 241 -16.37 -13.17 1.48
N ARG A 242 -15.24 -13.83 1.74
CA ARG A 242 -14.19 -13.34 2.65
C ARG A 242 -12.82 -13.39 1.98
N LEU A 243 -11.93 -12.49 2.40
CA LEU A 243 -10.50 -12.56 2.07
C LEU A 243 -9.96 -13.97 2.33
N GLY A 244 -9.30 -14.54 1.31
CA GLY A 244 -8.76 -15.91 1.34
C GLY A 244 -9.72 -17.00 0.84
N ASP A 245 -10.95 -16.68 0.45
CA ASP A 245 -11.82 -17.62 -0.29
C ASP A 245 -11.26 -17.94 -1.69
N ILE A 246 -10.42 -17.05 -2.24
CA ILE A 246 -9.60 -17.29 -3.42
C ILE A 246 -8.12 -17.38 -3.07
N ALA A 247 -7.41 -18.27 -3.74
CA ALA A 247 -5.96 -18.39 -3.68
C ALA A 247 -5.38 -17.75 -4.96
N VAL A 248 -4.57 -16.72 -4.76
CA VAL A 248 -4.01 -15.90 -5.85
C VAL A 248 -2.66 -16.44 -6.29
N TYR A 249 -2.53 -16.70 -7.60
CA TYR A 249 -1.30 -17.11 -8.24
C TYR A 249 -1.01 -16.21 -9.43
N GLY A 250 0.25 -15.86 -9.65
CA GLY A 250 0.60 -15.06 -10.81
C GLY A 250 2.05 -15.18 -11.22
N GLN A 251 2.34 -14.65 -12.39
CA GLN A 251 3.69 -14.54 -12.93
C GLN A 251 3.85 -13.16 -13.56
N GLU A 252 5.06 -12.60 -13.48
CA GLU A 252 5.43 -11.36 -14.15
C GLU A 252 6.90 -11.45 -14.58
N SER A 253 7.18 -11.05 -15.82
CA SER A 253 8.52 -11.13 -16.40
C SER A 253 9.39 -9.94 -15.99
N ASN A 254 8.80 -8.76 -15.86
CA ASN A 254 9.50 -7.54 -15.53
C ASN A 254 9.74 -7.45 -14.02
N TYR A 255 11.01 -7.44 -13.61
CA TYR A 255 11.42 -7.35 -12.20
C TYR A 255 10.79 -6.18 -11.46
N THR A 256 10.72 -5.02 -12.12
CA THR A 256 10.22 -3.79 -11.51
C THR A 256 8.71 -3.86 -11.33
N THR A 257 7.98 -4.34 -12.34
CA THR A 257 6.53 -4.52 -12.28
C THR A 257 6.14 -5.58 -11.26
N TRP A 258 6.88 -6.69 -11.18
CA TRP A 258 6.68 -7.74 -10.18
C TRP A 258 6.77 -7.20 -8.74
N LYS A 259 7.73 -6.31 -8.45
CA LYS A 259 7.80 -5.65 -7.13
C LYS A 259 6.60 -4.75 -6.86
N LEU A 260 6.11 -4.02 -7.87
CA LEU A 260 4.90 -3.22 -7.75
C LEU A 260 3.69 -4.11 -7.43
N ALA A 261 3.52 -5.24 -8.10
CA ALA A 261 2.46 -6.19 -7.81
C ALA A 261 2.52 -6.69 -6.36
N ARG A 262 3.70 -7.10 -5.88
CA ARG A 262 3.87 -7.54 -4.49
C ARG A 262 3.50 -6.46 -3.48
N MET A 263 3.91 -5.21 -3.70
CA MET A 263 3.50 -4.09 -2.85
C MET A 263 1.99 -3.82 -2.92
N ASN A 264 1.41 -3.88 -4.12
CA ASN A 264 0.01 -3.59 -4.36
C ASN A 264 -0.92 -4.60 -3.68
N LEU A 265 -0.55 -5.89 -3.71
CA LEU A 265 -1.29 -6.97 -3.04
C LEU A 265 -1.10 -6.91 -1.51
N ALA A 266 0.12 -6.62 -1.05
CA ALA A 266 0.42 -6.44 0.37
C ALA A 266 -0.37 -5.28 1.00
N ILE A 267 -0.57 -4.17 0.29
CA ILE A 267 -1.42 -3.03 0.75
C ILE A 267 -2.88 -3.47 0.95
N ARG A 268 -3.33 -4.54 0.30
CA ARG A 268 -4.72 -5.02 0.42
C ARG A 268 -4.85 -6.27 1.27
N GLY A 269 -3.76 -6.70 1.92
CA GLY A 269 -3.74 -7.92 2.71
C GLY A 269 -4.02 -9.19 1.88
N ILE A 270 -3.77 -9.14 0.58
CA ILE A 270 -4.01 -10.27 -0.33
C ILE A 270 -2.77 -11.17 -0.29
N ASP A 271 -2.93 -12.39 0.21
CA ASP A 271 -1.88 -13.40 0.16
C ASP A 271 -1.80 -13.99 -1.25
N ALA A 272 -0.65 -13.83 -1.89
CA ALA A 272 -0.45 -14.13 -3.30
C ALA A 272 0.89 -14.81 -3.57
N ASN A 273 0.83 -15.87 -4.38
CA ASN A 273 2.02 -16.56 -4.87
C ASN A 273 2.38 -16.06 -6.28
N LEU A 274 3.26 -15.07 -6.35
CA LEU A 274 3.79 -14.53 -7.62
C LEU A 274 5.10 -15.21 -8.07
N GLY A 275 5.35 -16.43 -7.59
CA GLY A 275 6.63 -17.13 -7.77
C GLY A 275 7.77 -16.56 -6.92
N PRO A 276 8.93 -17.25 -6.89
CA PRO A 276 10.08 -16.83 -6.09
C PRO A 276 10.82 -15.61 -6.65
N ARG A 277 10.60 -15.30 -7.94
CA ARG A 277 11.20 -14.18 -8.67
C ARG A 277 10.36 -13.87 -9.92
N ASN A 278 10.62 -12.72 -10.52
CA ASN A 278 10.16 -12.43 -11.87
C ASN A 278 10.78 -13.43 -12.87
N ALA A 279 9.97 -13.90 -13.81
CA ALA A 279 10.37 -14.86 -14.85
C ALA A 279 9.40 -14.78 -16.04
N ASP A 280 9.89 -15.19 -17.20
CA ASP A 280 9.09 -15.36 -18.41
C ASP A 280 8.15 -16.55 -18.24
N SER A 281 6.85 -16.35 -18.49
CA SER A 281 5.82 -17.36 -18.23
C SER A 281 5.91 -18.59 -19.14
N PHE A 282 6.68 -18.52 -20.23
CA PHE A 282 6.92 -19.62 -21.15
C PHE A 282 8.23 -20.38 -20.88
N ARG A 283 9.06 -19.93 -19.91
CA ARG A 283 10.40 -20.48 -19.66
C ARG A 283 10.62 -21.02 -18.26
#